data_AF-A0A2G2MAK4-F1
#
_entry.id   AF-A0A2G2MAK4-F1
#
_cell.length_a   1.000
_cell.length_b   1.000
_cell.length_c   1.000
_cell.angle_alpha   90.00
_cell.angle_beta   90.00
_cell.angle_gamma   90.00
#
_symmetry.space_group_name_H-M   'P 1'
#
loop_
_entity.id
_entity.type
_entity.pdbx_description
1 polymer ?
#
loop_
_entity_poly.entity_id
_entity_poly.type
_entity_poly.pdbx_seq_one_letter_code
_entity_poly.pdbx_strand_id
1 'polypeptide(L)'
;MKKESSCVAVFIEIRDARNAIQQLLTTNINEKCISLIGETIQQGNVAADGLGLLDNDLLQLGIHKANLYCYKSLIYSGAYLVIVNGNYKEVEYAYSQLEQDQQADVAIHFNAE
;
A
#
# COMPACT_ATOMS: atom_id res chain seq x y z
N MET A 1 20.47 -6.70 9.96
CA MET A 1 19.74 -5.64 9.25
C MET A 1 18.59 -6.30 8.51
N LYS A 2 17.34 -6.09 8.94
CA LYS A 2 16.19 -6.65 8.22
C LYS A 2 15.96 -5.77 7.01
N LYS A 3 16.11 -6.32 5.81
CA LYS A 3 15.68 -5.65 4.58
C LYS A 3 14.16 -5.66 4.59
N GLU A 4 13.58 -4.54 4.94
CA GLU A 4 12.13 -4.33 4.87
C GLU A 4 11.78 -4.11 3.40
N SER A 5 10.82 -4.89 2.90
CA SER A 5 10.31 -4.77 1.54
C SER A 5 8.90 -4.22 1.63
N SER A 6 8.48 -3.51 0.60
CA SER A 6 7.16 -2.90 0.56
C SER A 6 6.47 -3.24 -0.76
N CYS A 7 5.26 -3.76 -0.69
CA CYS A 7 4.39 -3.93 -1.84
C CYS A 7 3.39 -2.76 -1.87
N VAL A 8 3.21 -2.14 -3.02
CA VAL A 8 2.24 -1.08 -3.25
C VAL A 8 1.29 -1.55 -4.34
N ALA A 9 0.01 -1.64 -4.03
CA ALA A 9 -1.06 -1.91 -4.98
C ALA A 9 -1.94 -0.68 -5.15
N VAL A 10 -2.19 -0.30 -6.40
CA VAL A 10 -3.03 0.84 -6.76
C VAL A 10 -4.38 0.32 -7.26
N PHE A 11 -5.45 0.80 -6.64
CA PHE A 11 -6.83 0.48 -6.97
C PHE A 11 -7.57 1.74 -7.39
N ILE A 12 -8.47 1.62 -8.37
CA ILE A 12 -9.33 2.74 -8.77
C ILE A 12 -10.48 2.92 -7.79
N GLU A 13 -11.03 1.81 -7.28
CA GLU A 13 -12.19 1.79 -6.39
C GLU A 13 -11.80 1.42 -4.96
N ILE A 14 -12.38 2.13 -3.98
CA ILE A 14 -12.16 1.85 -2.55
C ILE A 14 -12.65 0.46 -2.16
N ARG A 15 -13.66 -0.06 -2.86
CA ARG A 15 -14.26 -1.37 -2.57
C ARG A 15 -13.25 -2.48 -2.83
N ASP A 16 -12.51 -2.40 -3.93
CA ASP A 16 -11.49 -3.38 -4.31
C ASP A 16 -10.29 -3.28 -3.38
N ALA A 17 -9.84 -2.05 -3.07
CA ALA A 17 -8.79 -1.83 -2.08
C ALA A 17 -9.12 -2.44 -0.71
N ARG A 18 -10.37 -2.27 -0.23
CA ARG A 18 -10.83 -2.86 1.03
C ARG A 18 -10.93 -4.38 0.96
N ASN A 19 -11.42 -4.91 -0.16
CA ASN A 19 -11.50 -6.36 -0.37
C ASN A 19 -10.11 -7.00 -0.34
N ALA A 20 -9.14 -6.39 -1.03
CA ALA A 20 -7.75 -6.78 -0.99
C ALA A 20 -7.17 -6.77 0.43
N ILE A 21 -7.39 -5.69 1.20
CA ILE A 21 -6.96 -5.64 2.61
C ILE A 21 -7.60 -6.76 3.43
N GLN A 22 -8.90 -7.01 3.26
CA GLN A 22 -9.54 -8.11 3.98
C GLN A 22 -8.92 -9.48 3.61
N GLN A 23 -8.61 -9.71 2.34
CA GLN A 23 -7.90 -10.92 1.91
C GLN A 23 -6.51 -11.04 2.55
N LEU A 24 -5.75 -9.95 2.61
CA LEU A 24 -4.45 -9.91 3.28
C LEU A 24 -4.56 -10.21 4.78
N LEU A 25 -5.56 -9.64 5.46
CA LEU A 25 -5.82 -9.92 6.88
C LEU A 25 -6.20 -11.39 7.13
N THR A 26 -6.95 -12.01 6.21
CA THR A 26 -7.29 -13.45 6.31
C THR A 26 -6.09 -14.38 6.09
N THR A 27 -5.01 -13.88 5.48
CA THR A 27 -3.81 -14.66 5.13
C THR A 27 -2.68 -14.53 6.14
N ASN A 28 -2.98 -14.09 7.38
CA ASN A 28 -2.02 -13.92 8.48
C ASN A 28 -1.08 -12.71 8.33
N ILE A 29 -1.32 -11.81 7.37
CA ILE A 29 -0.59 -10.53 7.35
C ILE A 29 -1.15 -9.65 8.46
N ASN A 30 -0.23 -9.11 9.27
CA ASN A 30 -0.60 -8.25 10.39
C ASN A 30 -1.21 -6.94 9.87
N GLU A 31 -2.32 -6.49 10.46
CA GLU A 31 -2.95 -5.21 10.10
C GLU A 31 -1.99 -4.03 10.21
N LYS A 32 -1.01 -4.09 11.13
CA LYS A 32 0.00 -3.04 11.32
C LYS A 32 0.98 -2.92 10.15
N CYS A 33 1.07 -3.95 9.32
CA CYS A 33 1.90 -3.99 8.13
C CYS A 33 1.17 -3.41 6.91
N ILE A 34 -0.14 -3.14 7.03
CA ILE A 34 -0.99 -2.72 5.92
C ILE A 34 -1.38 -1.25 6.11
N SER A 35 -1.25 -0.45 5.07
CA SER A 35 -1.67 0.95 5.04
C SER A 35 -2.56 1.21 3.83
N LEU A 36 -3.65 1.94 4.02
CA LEU A 36 -4.57 2.34 2.96
C LEU A 36 -4.54 3.86 2.81
N ILE A 37 -4.29 4.34 1.60
CA ILE A 37 -4.18 5.76 1.29
C ILE A 37 -5.12 6.09 0.14
N GLY A 38 -5.90 7.16 0.24
CA GLY A 38 -6.73 7.65 -0.87
C GLY A 38 -7.28 9.04 -0.55
N GLU A 39 -7.60 9.83 -1.58
CA GLU A 39 -8.06 11.21 -1.41
C GLU A 39 -9.36 11.27 -0.60
N THR A 40 -10.31 10.39 -0.91
CA THR A 40 -11.60 10.30 -0.18
C THR A 40 -11.41 9.83 1.27
N ILE A 41 -10.38 9.03 1.56
CA ILE A 41 -10.08 8.55 2.93
C ILE A 41 -9.56 9.70 3.79
N GLN A 42 -8.88 10.70 3.20
CA GLN A 42 -8.43 11.89 3.94
C GLN A 42 -9.59 12.73 4.49
N GLN A 43 -10.81 12.57 3.96
CA GLN A 43 -12.00 13.30 4.40
C GLN A 43 -12.94 12.49 5.30
N GLY A 44 -12.71 11.19 5.48
CA GLY A 44 -13.64 10.31 6.19
C GLY A 44 -12.95 9.19 6.96
N ASN A 45 -13.13 9.21 8.29
CA ASN A 45 -12.73 8.19 9.26
C ASN A 45 -12.70 6.76 8.71
N VAL A 46 -11.52 6.28 8.33
CA VAL A 46 -11.19 4.86 8.42
C VAL A 46 -9.83 4.78 9.11
N ALA A 47 -9.87 4.51 10.41
CA ALA A 47 -8.73 4.49 11.29
C ALA A 47 -7.82 3.29 10.97
N ALA A 48 -6.59 3.58 10.55
CA ALA A 48 -5.39 2.80 10.79
C ALA A 48 -4.19 3.74 10.58
N ASP A 49 -3.97 4.67 11.52
CA ASP A 49 -2.73 5.43 11.78
C ASP A 49 -1.95 6.08 10.60
N GLY A 50 -2.53 6.21 9.39
CA GLY A 50 -1.91 6.85 8.22
C GLY A 50 -2.24 8.34 8.08
N LEU A 51 -2.39 9.04 9.20
CA LEU A 51 -3.19 10.27 9.32
C LEU A 51 -2.48 11.60 9.01
N GLY A 52 -1.32 11.67 8.36
CA GLY A 52 -0.78 13.01 8.08
C GLY A 52 0.50 13.20 7.28
N LEU A 53 1.11 12.16 6.73
CA LEU A 53 2.48 12.25 6.24
C LEU A 53 2.64 11.58 4.87
N LEU A 54 1.83 11.95 3.87
CA LEU A 54 1.97 11.40 2.51
C LEU A 54 3.41 11.41 1.97
N ASP A 55 4.19 12.45 2.26
CA ASP A 55 5.56 12.53 1.77
C ASP A 55 6.58 11.85 2.70
N ASN A 56 6.39 11.83 4.02
CA ASN A 56 7.34 11.23 4.98
C ASN A 56 7.06 9.75 5.28
N ASP A 57 5.81 9.31 5.27
CA ASP A 57 5.45 7.92 5.54
C ASP A 57 5.80 7.03 4.36
N LEU A 58 5.51 7.47 3.13
CA LEU A 58 5.89 6.69 1.95
C LEU A 58 7.42 6.55 1.83
N LEU A 59 8.19 7.59 2.21
CA LEU A 59 9.65 7.49 2.31
C LEU A 59 10.10 6.53 3.41
N GLN A 60 9.47 6.56 4.58
CA GLN A 60 9.74 5.61 5.67
C GLN A 60 9.36 4.17 5.30
N LEU A 61 8.40 4.00 4.41
CA LEU A 61 7.99 2.72 3.84
C LEU A 61 8.90 2.26 2.69
N GLY A 62 10.00 2.97 2.40
CA GLY A 62 10.97 2.56 1.38
C GLY A 62 10.56 2.86 -0.06
N ILE A 63 9.56 3.72 -0.27
CA ILE A 63 9.16 4.18 -1.60
C ILE A 63 10.03 5.36 -2.01
N HIS A 64 10.78 5.19 -3.10
CA HIS A 64 11.64 6.25 -3.62
C HIS A 64 10.84 7.49 -4.03
N LYS A 65 11.42 8.68 -3.79
CA LYS A 65 10.84 9.99 -4.17
C LYS A 65 10.36 10.07 -5.62
N ALA A 66 11.03 9.38 -6.54
CA ALA A 66 10.62 9.34 -7.95
C ALA A 66 9.22 8.72 -8.14
N ASN A 67 8.89 7.69 -7.36
CA ASN A 67 7.61 6.98 -7.45
C ASN A 67 6.52 7.67 -6.62
N LEU A 68 6.89 8.45 -5.59
CA LEU A 68 5.95 9.25 -4.80
C LEU A 68 5.10 10.17 -5.66
N TYR A 69 5.72 10.83 -6.65
CA TYR A 69 5.00 11.77 -7.49
C TYR A 69 3.91 11.08 -8.31
N CYS A 70 4.21 9.90 -8.86
CA CYS A 70 3.24 9.07 -9.57
C CYS A 70 2.09 8.65 -8.66
N TYR A 71 2.40 8.14 -7.47
CA TYR A 71 1.41 7.73 -6.47
C TYR A 71 0.52 8.88 -6.00
N LYS A 72 1.12 10.04 -5.76
CA LYS A 72 0.40 11.25 -5.38
C LYS A 72 -0.55 11.70 -6.49
N SER A 73 -0.10 11.67 -7.75
CA SER A 73 -0.96 11.95 -8.90
C SER A 73 -2.14 10.98 -9.00
N LEU A 74 -1.92 9.69 -8.71
CA LEU A 74 -2.97 8.68 -8.72
C LEU A 74 -3.99 8.93 -7.61
N ILE A 75 -3.53 9.21 -6.39
CA ILE A 75 -4.39 9.57 -5.24
C ILE A 75 -5.26 10.77 -5.57
N TYR A 76 -4.67 11.85 -6.09
CA TYR A 76 -5.40 13.05 -6.51
C TYR A 76 -6.35 12.81 -7.68
N SER A 77 -6.12 11.77 -8.47
CA SER A 77 -7.06 11.33 -9.51
C SER A 77 -8.22 10.52 -8.95
N GLY A 78 -8.27 10.28 -7.65
CA GLY A 78 -9.30 9.50 -6.97
C GLY A 78 -8.94 8.03 -6.73
N ALA A 79 -7.70 7.61 -7.02
CA ALA A 79 -7.26 6.24 -6.76
C ALA A 79 -6.91 6.00 -5.28
N TYR A 80 -6.80 4.72 -4.93
CA TYR A 80 -6.50 4.22 -3.60
C TYR A 80 -5.24 3.36 -3.65
N LEU A 81 -4.36 3.52 -2.68
CA LEU A 81 -3.13 2.77 -2.56
C LEU A 81 -3.19 1.89 -1.32
N VAL A 82 -2.94 0.60 -1.50
CA VAL A 82 -2.72 -0.36 -0.43
C VAL A 82 -1.23 -0.65 -0.37
N ILE A 83 -0.63 -0.40 0.77
CA ILE A 83 0.79 -0.60 1.00
C ILE A 83 0.95 -1.70 2.04
N VAL A 84 1.78 -2.69 1.74
CA VAL A 84 2.12 -3.79 2.64
C VAL A 84 3.61 -3.76 2.90
N ASN A 85 4.02 -3.42 4.11
CA ASN A 85 5.42 -3.46 4.55
C ASN A 85 5.64 -4.69 5.42
N GLY A 86 6.67 -5.47 5.13
CA GLY A 86 7.09 -6.56 5.99
C GLY A 86 8.38 -7.20 5.55
N ASN A 87 8.55 -8.46 5.94
CA ASN A 87 9.65 -9.26 5.44
C ASN A 87 9.41 -9.65 3.97
N TYR A 88 10.49 -9.99 3.26
CA TYR A 88 10.42 -10.38 1.85
C TYR A 88 9.35 -11.44 1.55
N LYS A 89 9.17 -12.45 2.40
CA LYS A 89 8.18 -13.52 2.18
C LYS A 89 6.75 -13.03 2.35
N GLU A 90 6.48 -12.18 3.34
CA GLU A 90 5.16 -11.57 3.55
C GLU A 90 4.78 -10.67 2.37
N VAL A 91 5.74 -9.88 1.89
CA VAL A 91 5.56 -8.91 0.80
C VAL A 91 5.41 -9.62 -0.54
N GLU A 92 6.21 -10.65 -0.82
CA GLU A 92 6.10 -11.47 -2.03
C GLU A 92 4.77 -12.24 -2.06
N TYR A 93 4.31 -12.72 -0.90
CA TYR A 93 3.00 -13.36 -0.78
C TYR A 93 1.87 -12.36 -1.00
N ALA A 94 1.93 -11.19 -0.37
CA ALA A 94 0.96 -10.11 -0.58
C ALA A 94 0.91 -9.70 -2.05
N TYR A 95 2.07 -9.50 -2.67
CA TYR A 95 2.18 -9.21 -4.09
C TYR A 95 1.49 -10.29 -4.93
N SER A 96 1.77 -11.56 -4.67
CA SER A 96 1.15 -12.66 -5.42
C SER A 96 -0.37 -12.70 -5.26
N GLN A 97 -0.92 -12.28 -4.12
CA GLN A 97 -2.38 -12.17 -3.93
C GLN A 97 -2.96 -10.97 -4.68
N LEU A 98 -2.27 -9.83 -4.60
CA LEU A 98 -2.72 -8.57 -5.21
C LEU A 98 -2.57 -8.59 -6.74
N GLU A 99 -1.53 -9.24 -7.27
CA GLU A 99 -1.28 -9.38 -8.72
C GLU A 99 -2.32 -10.28 -9.40
N GLN A 100 -2.91 -11.23 -8.66
CA GLN A 100 -4.05 -12.02 -9.16
C GLN A 100 -5.30 -11.15 -9.34
N ASP A 101 -5.36 -10.00 -8.68
CA ASP A 101 -6.44 -9.04 -8.86
C ASP A 101 -6.15 -8.15 -10.08
N GLN A 102 -6.81 -8.44 -11.20
CA GLN A 102 -6.68 -7.67 -12.45
C GLN A 102 -7.08 -6.19 -12.32
N GLN A 103 -7.66 -5.79 -11.18
CA GLN A 103 -8.07 -4.42 -10.92
C GLN A 103 -7.02 -3.60 -10.15
N ALA A 104 -5.89 -4.22 -9.80
CA ALA A 104 -4.81 -3.58 -9.07
C ALA A 104 -3.54 -3.46 -9.94
N ASP A 105 -2.96 -2.27 -10.02
CA ASP A 105 -1.57 -2.13 -10.50
C ASP A 105 -0.64 -2.33 -9.31
N VAL A 106 0.11 -3.43 -9.31
CA VAL A 106 0.92 -3.84 -8.15
C VAL A 106 2.40 -3.69 -8.46
N ALA A 107 3.10 -2.99 -7.57
CA ALA A 107 4.54 -2.78 -7.64
C ALA A 107 5.20 -3.19 -6.33
N ILE A 108 6.35 -3.87 -6.41
CA ILE A 108 7.20 -4.14 -5.26
C ILE A 108 8.33 -3.11 -5.23
N HIS A 109 8.48 -2.43 -4.09
CA HIS A 109 9.62 -1.58 -3.78
C HIS A 109 10.48 -2.29 -2.75
N PHE A 110 11.71 -2.59 -3.15
CA PHE A 110 12.72 -3.07 -2.22
C PHE A 110 13.43 -1.86 -1.62
N ASN A 111 13.46 -1.76 -0.30
CA ASN A 111 14.27 -0.74 0.35
C ASN A 111 15.75 -1.14 0.19
N ALA A 112 16.38 -0.61 -0.86
CA ALA A 112 17.82 -0.65 -1.02
C ALA A 112 18.38 0.60 -0.35
N GLU A 113 19.24 0.38 0.64
CA GLU A 113 19.90 1.38 1.50
C GLU A 113 20.32 2.68 0.82
#